data_AF-A0A1Q9W0X7-F1
#
_entry.id   AF-A0A1Q9W0X7-F1
#
_cell.length_a   1.000
_cell.length_b   1.000
_cell.length_c   1.000
_cell.angle_alpha   90.00
_cell.angle_beta   90.00
_cell.angle_gamma   90.00
#
_symmetry.space_group_name_H-M   'P 1'
#
loop_
_entity.id
_entity.type
_entity.pdbx_description
1 polymer ?
#
loop_
_entity_poly.entity_id
_entity_poly.type
_entity_poly.pdbx_seq_one_letter_code
_entity_poly.pdbx_strand_id
1 'polypeptide(L)'
;MSLNDQQRRQTASEFAENLTRSGLSPEEVRERAALPLERFSAALEVTPEAHPVDVWWVRDTLEQMVRESGVDPVSHAVLTEEMRGAAAVWFGVGERP
;
A
#
# COMPACT_ATOMS: atom_id res chain seq x y z
N MET A 1 -5.03 8.50 11.75
CA MET A 1 -4.28 7.75 12.78
C MET A 1 -2.91 7.40 12.21
N SER A 2 -1.84 7.61 12.97
CA SER A 2 -0.48 7.25 12.57
C SER A 2 -0.15 5.84 13.03
N LEU A 3 0.46 5.04 12.15
CA LEU A 3 0.96 3.72 12.49
C LEU A 3 2.16 3.82 13.43
N ASN A 4 2.24 2.93 14.42
CA ASN A 4 3.44 2.78 15.25
C ASN A 4 4.53 2.00 14.53
N ASP A 5 5.77 2.01 15.03
CA ASP A 5 6.91 1.39 14.34
C ASP A 5 6.75 -0.12 14.09
N GLN A 6 6.07 -0.82 14.99
CA GLN A 6 5.79 -2.25 14.81
C GLN A 6 4.77 -2.47 13.69
N GLN A 7 3.70 -1.69 13.66
CA GLN A 7 2.68 -1.72 12.63
C GLN A 7 3.26 -1.36 11.26
N ARG A 8 4.14 -0.35 11.19
CA ARG A 8 4.84 0.03 9.96
C ARG A 8 5.68 -1.11 9.41
N ARG A 9 6.52 -1.74 10.25
CA ARG A 9 7.34 -2.90 9.84
C ARG A 9 6.48 -4.07 9.38
N GLN A 10 5.37 -4.33 10.07
CA GLN A 10 4.44 -5.39 9.68
C GLN A 10 3.82 -5.09 8.32
N THR A 11 3.30 -3.88 8.10
CA THR A 11 2.70 -3.49 6.82
C THR A 11 3.72 -3.49 5.68
N ALA A 12 4.96 -3.04 5.92
CA ALA A 12 6.03 -3.11 4.92
C ALA A 12 6.34 -4.57 4.54
N SER A 13 6.35 -5.49 5.51
CA SER A 13 6.52 -6.92 5.24
C SER A 13 5.35 -7.51 4.44
N GLU A 14 4.12 -7.10 4.74
CA GLU A 14 2.93 -7.51 3.98
C GLU A 14 2.97 -6.99 2.53
N PHE A 15 3.43 -5.75 2.32
CA PHE A 15 3.63 -5.19 0.99
C PHE A 15 4.70 -5.94 0.19
N ALA A 16 5.83 -6.27 0.80
CA ALA A 16 6.89 -7.04 0.15
C ALA A 16 6.43 -8.46 -0.25
N GLU A 17 5.61 -9.10 0.59
CA GLU A 17 5.00 -10.39 0.28
C GLU A 17 3.99 -10.28 -0.88
N ASN A 18 3.12 -9.28 -0.87
CA ASN A 18 2.19 -9.03 -1.97
C ASN A 18 2.92 -8.71 -3.29
N LEU A 19 4.00 -7.95 -3.24
CA LEU A 19 4.85 -7.71 -4.39
C LEU A 19 5.43 -9.02 -4.93
N THR A 20 5.97 -9.87 -4.06
CA THR A 20 6.51 -11.18 -4.43
C THR A 20 5.44 -12.07 -5.06
N ARG A 21 4.20 -12.07 -4.53
CA ARG A 21 3.07 -12.83 -5.06
C ARG A 21 2.54 -12.32 -6.39
N SER A 22 2.59 -11.00 -6.61
CA SER A 22 2.21 -10.40 -7.89
C SER A 22 3.10 -10.89 -9.03
N GLY A 23 4.34 -11.29 -8.72
CA GLY A 23 5.35 -11.68 -9.71
C GLY A 23 5.96 -10.50 -10.46
N LEU A 24 5.62 -9.26 -10.06
CA LEU A 24 6.06 -8.03 -10.70
C LEU A 24 7.25 -7.41 -9.96
N SER A 25 8.02 -6.63 -10.69
CA SER A 25 9.09 -5.82 -10.15
C SER A 25 8.55 -4.59 -9.39
N PRO A 26 9.29 -4.05 -8.40
CA PRO A 26 8.91 -2.81 -7.73
C PRO A 26 8.69 -1.64 -8.71
N GLU A 27 9.41 -1.63 -9.84
CA GLU A 27 9.29 -0.59 -10.85
C GLU A 27 7.95 -0.64 -11.60
N GLU A 28 7.47 -1.83 -11.96
CA GLU A 28 6.17 -2.02 -12.61
C GLU A 28 5.02 -1.61 -11.67
N VAL A 29 5.12 -1.96 -10.38
CA VAL A 29 4.14 -1.52 -9.38
C VAL A 29 4.17 0.00 -9.21
N ARG A 30 5.36 0.60 -9.16
CA ARG A 30 5.53 2.06 -9.08
C ARG A 30 4.90 2.77 -10.28
N GLU A 31 5.13 2.27 -11.49
CA GLU A 31 4.56 2.84 -12.72
C GLU A 31 3.05 2.81 -12.70
N ARG A 32 2.46 1.69 -12.25
CA ARG A 32 1.02 1.56 -12.12
C ARG A 32 0.43 2.40 -10.98
N ALA A 33 1.18 2.53 -9.88
CA ALA A 33 0.88 3.47 -8.82
C ALA A 33 1.03 4.93 -9.28
N ALA A 34 1.67 5.21 -10.41
CA ALA A 34 1.91 6.57 -10.91
C ALA A 34 2.55 7.50 -9.85
N LEU A 35 3.39 6.92 -8.97
CA LEU A 35 4.07 7.65 -7.90
C LEU A 35 5.53 7.94 -8.26
N PRO A 36 6.07 9.10 -7.84
CA PRO A 36 7.52 9.34 -7.83
C PRO A 36 8.24 8.27 -7.01
N LEU A 37 9.46 7.90 -7.42
CA LEU A 37 10.24 6.84 -6.76
C LEU A 37 10.37 7.05 -5.25
N GLU A 38 10.71 8.26 -4.81
CA GLU A 38 10.87 8.57 -3.38
C GLU A 38 9.58 8.35 -2.58
N ARG A 39 8.44 8.77 -3.14
CA ARG A 39 7.12 8.60 -2.51
C ARG A 39 6.68 7.15 -2.51
N PHE A 40 6.97 6.43 -3.60
CA PHE A 40 6.70 5.00 -3.69
C PHE A 40 7.54 4.21 -2.69
N SER A 41 8.85 4.43 -2.61
CA SER A 41 9.73 3.76 -1.66
C SER A 41 9.32 4.07 -0.22
N ALA A 42 9.04 5.32 0.11
CA ALA A 42 8.54 5.70 1.44
C ALA A 42 7.22 5.00 1.78
N ALA A 43 6.28 4.94 0.82
CA ALA A 43 5.00 4.25 1.00
C ALA A 43 5.14 2.73 1.11
N LEU A 44 6.03 2.13 0.32
CA LEU A 44 6.30 0.70 0.30
C LEU A 44 6.94 0.23 1.61
N GLU A 45 7.88 1.01 2.15
CA GLU A 45 8.53 0.77 3.44
C GLU A 45 7.72 1.32 4.63
N VAL A 46 6.62 2.03 4.35
CA VAL A 46 5.73 2.67 5.33
C VAL A 46 6.53 3.56 6.31
N THR A 47 7.49 4.33 5.79
CA THR A 47 8.39 5.15 6.60
C THR A 47 7.64 6.29 7.31
N PRO A 48 8.17 6.86 8.41
CA PRO A 48 7.54 7.97 9.14
C PRO A 48 7.12 9.15 8.26
N GLU A 49 7.87 9.40 7.18
CA GLU A 49 7.69 10.48 6.22
C GLU A 49 6.67 10.13 5.11
N ALA A 50 6.28 8.87 5.00
CA ALA A 50 5.34 8.41 3.99
C ALA A 50 3.98 9.08 4.15
N HIS A 51 3.46 9.62 3.05
CA HIS A 51 2.14 10.21 3.06
C HIS A 51 1.08 9.11 3.19
N PRO A 52 0.12 9.21 4.13
CA PRO A 52 -0.88 8.16 4.34
C PRO A 52 -1.66 7.78 3.08
N VAL A 53 -1.99 8.75 2.22
CA VAL A 53 -2.67 8.49 0.93
C VAL A 53 -1.82 7.63 0.00
N ASP A 54 -0.50 7.86 -0.04
CA ASP A 54 0.40 7.09 -0.92
C ASP A 54 0.51 5.64 -0.42
N VAL A 55 0.54 5.43 0.90
CA VAL A 55 0.52 4.08 1.52
C VAL A 55 -0.75 3.31 1.12
N TRP A 56 -1.91 3.96 1.22
CA TRP A 56 -3.18 3.38 0.78
C TRP A 56 -3.20 3.09 -0.72
N TRP A 57 -2.64 3.99 -1.51
CA TRP A 57 -2.58 3.82 -2.95
C TRP A 57 -1.67 2.65 -3.37
N VAL A 58 -0.51 2.50 -2.73
CA VAL A 58 0.40 1.36 -2.95
C VAL A 58 -0.26 0.05 -2.53
N ARG A 59 -0.97 0.02 -1.39
CA ARG A 59 -1.77 -1.14 -0.97
C ARG A 59 -2.73 -1.56 -2.07
N ASP A 60 -3.55 -0.63 -2.55
CA ASP A 60 -4.62 -0.93 -3.50
C ASP A 60 -4.06 -1.38 -4.85
N THR A 61 -2.96 -0.76 -5.28
CA THR A 61 -2.22 -1.15 -6.49
C THR A 61 -1.68 -2.58 -6.38
N LEU A 62 -1.04 -2.91 -5.26
CA LEU A 62 -0.50 -4.26 -5.01
C LEU A 62 -1.63 -5.29 -4.98
N GLU A 63 -2.72 -5.03 -4.27
CA GLU A 63 -3.85 -5.97 -4.22
C GLU A 63 -4.48 -6.18 -5.60
N GLN A 64 -4.62 -5.12 -6.39
CA GLN A 64 -5.14 -5.23 -7.75
C GLN A 64 -4.21 -6.08 -8.62
N MET A 65 -2.90 -5.83 -8.56
CA MET A 65 -1.91 -6.58 -9.35
C MET A 65 -1.85 -8.05 -8.95
N VAL A 66 -1.91 -8.38 -7.66
CA VAL A 66 -1.94 -9.77 -7.20
C VAL A 66 -3.19 -10.50 -7.72
N ARG A 67 -4.36 -9.83 -7.67
CA ARG A 67 -5.61 -10.37 -8.24
C ARG A 67 -5.54 -10.55 -9.75
N GLU A 68 -4.93 -9.62 -10.48
CA GLU A 68 -4.70 -9.71 -11.93
C GLU A 68 -3.77 -10.88 -12.29
N SER A 69 -2.79 -11.20 -11.44
CA SER A 69 -1.94 -12.39 -11.56
C SER A 69 -2.66 -13.70 -11.21
N GLY A 70 -3.95 -13.64 -10.84
CA GLY A 70 -4.78 -14.82 -10.52
C GLY A 70 -4.51 -15.40 -9.12
N VAL A 71 -3.88 -14.64 -8.24
CA VAL A 71 -3.57 -15.04 -6.85
C VAL A 71 -4.36 -14.15 -5.89
N ASP A 72 -4.63 -14.65 -4.68
CA ASP A 72 -5.26 -13.85 -3.64
C ASP A 72 -4.21 -13.01 -2.87
N PRO A 73 -4.46 -11.71 -2.67
CA PRO A 73 -3.57 -10.85 -1.88
C PRO A 73 -3.56 -11.26 -0.41
N VAL A 74 -2.41 -11.08 0.23
CA VAL A 74 -2.27 -11.21 1.68
C VAL A 74 -3.14 -10.15 2.35
N SER A 75 -3.93 -10.60 3.32
CA SER A 75 -4.72 -9.71 4.16
C SER A 75 -3.81 -8.84 5.01
N HIS A 76 -4.08 -7.54 5.03
CA HIS A 76 -3.36 -6.61 5.88
C HIS A 76 -3.85 -6.69 7.32
N ALA A 77 -2.95 -6.90 8.27
CA ALA A 77 -3.31 -6.98 9.68
C ALA A 77 -3.64 -5.60 10.26
N VAL A 78 -3.00 -4.54 9.73
CA VAL A 78 -3.15 -3.18 10.25
C VAL A 78 -3.94 -2.30 9.29
N LEU A 79 -3.63 -2.28 8.00
CA LEU A 79 -4.41 -1.51 7.03
C LEU A 79 -5.71 -2.24 6.68
N THR A 80 -6.64 -2.36 7.62
CA THR A 80 -7.95 -2.99 7.39
C THR A 80 -8.93 -2.03 6.70
N GLU A 81 -10.00 -2.54 6.11
CA GLU A 81 -11.07 -1.71 5.52
C GLU A 81 -11.71 -0.73 6.51
N GLU A 82 -11.77 -1.10 7.79
CA GLU A 82 -12.19 -0.19 8.86
C GLU A 82 -11.24 1.01 8.99
N MET A 83 -9.93 0.76 8.92
CA MET A 83 -8.93 1.83 8.89
C MET A 83 -8.97 2.65 7.59
N ARG A 84 -9.43 2.07 6.47
CA ARG A 84 -9.67 2.81 5.22
C ARG A 84 -10.79 3.84 5.41
N GLY A 85 -11.91 3.45 6.01
CA GLY A 85 -13.03 4.35 6.31
C GLY A 85 -12.61 5.50 7.21
N ALA A 86 -11.80 5.23 8.23
CA ALA A 86 -11.22 6.27 9.08
C ALA A 86 -10.24 7.17 8.32
N ALA A 87 -9.41 6.62 7.43
CA ALA A 87 -8.48 7.39 6.62
C ALA A 87 -9.18 8.27 5.57
N ALA A 88 -10.28 7.80 4.97
CA ALA A 88 -11.06 8.54 4.00
C ALA A 88 -11.60 9.86 4.58
N VAL A 89 -12.05 9.85 5.83
CA VAL A 89 -12.54 11.04 6.55
C VAL A 89 -11.43 12.08 6.79
N TRP A 90 -10.18 11.64 6.96
CA TRP A 90 -9.07 12.52 7.37
C TRP A 90 -8.20 12.98 6.21
N PHE A 91 -8.09 12.17 5.15
CA PHE A 91 -7.16 12.39 4.04
C PHE A 91 -7.86 12.49 2.68
N GLY A 92 -9.19 12.37 2.63
CA GLY A 92 -9.93 12.39 1.38
C GLY A 92 -9.57 11.23 0.46
N VAL A 93 -9.33 10.04 1.02
CA VAL A 93 -9.13 8.78 0.27
C VAL A 93 -10.48 8.41 -0.37
N GLY A 94 -10.82 9.07 -1.47
CA GLY A 94 -12.00 8.82 -2.29
C GLY A 94 -11.61 8.22 -3.64
N GLU A 95 -12.56 7.51 -4.28
CA GLU A 95 -12.42 7.00 -5.63
C GLU A 95 -11.87 8.09 -6.56
N ARG A 96 -10.84 7.72 -7.31
CA ARG A 96 -10.15 8.58 -8.27
C ARG A 96 -11.18 9.20 -9.25
N PRO A 97 -11.10 10.50 -9.59
CA PRO A 97 -11.91 11.06 -10.67
C PRO A 97 -11.57 10.46 -12.04
#